data_AF-A0A522ALH6-F1
#
_entry.id   AF-A0A522ALH6-F1
#
_cell.length_a   1.000
_cell.length_b   1.000
_cell.length_c   1.000
_cell.angle_alpha   90.00
_cell.angle_beta   90.00
_cell.angle_gamma   90.00
#
_symmetry.space_group_name_H-M   'P 1'
#
loop_
_entity.id
_entity.type
_entity.pdbx_description
1 polymer ?
#
loop_
_entity_poly.entity_id
_entity_poly.type
_entity_poly.pdbx_seq_one_letter_code
_entity_poly.pdbx_strand_id
1 'polypeptide(L)'
;MEFEAVRQGPIEVGAAIVTGGGTLAARAVIHAVSLDRDRRTSARAIEASVRSAMARARELGVASVAFPALGTGLGGFPLSEAAAITVATLRDELAGLSTIEHVILALRGAEAYRAFEAAMSTPALVPAPVAVDVRAAR
;
A
#
# COMPACT_ATOMS: atom_id res chain seq x y z
N MET A 1 -6.75 16.89 -7.71
CA MET A 1 -6.33 15.79 -6.83
C MET A 1 -5.98 16.29 -5.43
N GLU A 2 -4.89 17.04 -5.23
CA GLU A 2 -4.49 17.46 -3.87
C GLU A 2 -5.55 18.30 -3.14
N PHE A 3 -6.10 19.33 -3.80
CA PHE A 3 -7.22 20.11 -3.25
C PHE A 3 -8.45 19.26 -2.91
N GLU A 4 -8.72 18.22 -3.70
CA GLU A 4 -9.84 17.31 -3.47
C GLU A 4 -9.60 16.43 -2.24
N ALA A 5 -8.37 15.96 -2.05
CA ALA A 5 -7.97 15.19 -0.87
C ALA A 5 -8.04 16.05 0.40
N VAL A 6 -7.53 17.29 0.36
CA VAL A 6 -7.58 18.22 1.49
C VAL A 6 -9.01 18.50 1.95
N ARG A 7 -9.96 18.62 1.01
CA ARG A 7 -11.39 18.85 1.32
C ARG A 7 -12.09 17.66 1.96
N GLN A 8 -11.54 16.45 1.84
CA GLN A 8 -12.08 15.24 2.45
C GLN A 8 -11.42 14.92 3.80
N GLY A 9 -10.37 15.65 4.17
CA GLY A 9 -9.71 15.55 5.47
C GLY A 9 -10.31 16.47 6.54
N PRO A 10 -9.89 16.33 7.81
CA PRO A 10 -8.97 15.30 8.31
C PRO A 10 -9.65 13.92 8.37
N ILE A 11 -8.85 12.87 8.19
CA ILE A 11 -9.27 11.47 8.41
C ILE A 11 -8.31 10.80 9.39
N GLU A 12 -8.80 9.77 10.07
CA GLU A 12 -8.06 9.04 11.11
C GLU A 12 -6.88 8.24 10.55
N VAL A 13 -5.88 7.98 11.40
CA VAL A 13 -4.77 7.09 11.07
C VAL A 13 -5.31 5.69 10.78
N GLY A 14 -4.84 5.10 9.67
CA GLY A 14 -5.32 3.83 9.13
C GLY A 14 -6.49 3.97 8.17
N ALA A 15 -7.11 5.15 8.03
CA ALA A 15 -8.18 5.38 7.06
C ALA A 15 -7.63 5.76 5.67
N ALA A 16 -8.48 5.64 4.65
CA ALA A 16 -8.17 6.06 3.29
C ALA A 16 -9.35 6.75 2.60
N ILE A 17 -9.05 7.79 1.82
CA ILE A 17 -9.98 8.49 0.93
C ILE A 17 -9.54 8.33 -0.53
N VAL A 18 -10.45 8.61 -1.45
CA VAL A 18 -10.21 8.50 -2.89
C VAL A 18 -10.39 9.85 -3.56
N THR A 19 -9.54 10.12 -4.54
CA THR A 19 -9.69 11.23 -5.47
C THR A 19 -9.50 10.77 -6.91
N GLY A 20 -9.87 11.60 -7.87
CA GLY A 20 -9.48 11.39 -9.27
C GLY A 20 -7.95 11.43 -9.45
N GLY A 21 -7.43 10.74 -10.48
CA GLY A 21 -5.99 10.71 -10.80
C GLY A 21 -5.41 12.00 -11.39
N GLY A 22 -6.26 12.93 -11.82
CA GLY A 22 -5.82 14.17 -12.45
C GLY A 22 -5.10 13.91 -13.78
N THR A 23 -3.84 14.34 -13.89
CA THR A 23 -2.98 14.14 -15.06
C THR A 23 -2.16 12.84 -15.01
N LEU A 24 -2.26 12.07 -13.94
CA LEU A 24 -1.60 10.78 -13.83
C LEU A 24 -2.24 9.75 -14.78
N ALA A 25 -1.46 8.77 -15.21
CA ALA A 25 -2.00 7.63 -15.97
C ALA A 25 -2.94 6.74 -15.12
N ALA A 26 -2.87 6.86 -13.78
CA ALA A 26 -3.77 6.15 -12.88
C ALA A 26 -5.18 6.75 -12.91
N ARG A 27 -6.21 5.89 -12.86
CA ARG A 27 -7.62 6.31 -12.83
C ARG A 27 -7.97 7.11 -11.57
N ALA A 28 -7.41 6.72 -10.43
CA ALA A 28 -7.69 7.29 -9.12
C ALA A 28 -6.43 7.26 -8.25
N VAL A 29 -6.43 8.08 -7.20
CA VAL A 29 -5.42 8.02 -6.13
C VAL A 29 -6.12 7.77 -4.80
N ILE A 30 -5.59 6.79 -4.06
CA ILE A 30 -6.06 6.42 -2.73
C ILE A 30 -5.08 7.02 -1.72
N HIS A 31 -5.56 7.97 -0.92
CA HIS A 31 -4.76 8.65 0.11
C HIS A 31 -4.95 7.94 1.44
N ALA A 32 -4.04 7.04 1.78
CA ALA A 32 -4.07 6.29 3.04
C ALA A 32 -3.17 6.96 4.10
N VAL A 33 -3.72 7.20 5.30
CA VAL A 33 -3.00 7.91 6.37
C VAL A 33 -2.30 6.91 7.28
N SER A 34 -0.99 6.75 7.09
CA SER A 34 -0.15 5.90 7.95
C SER A 34 0.61 6.67 9.03
N LEU A 35 0.49 8.00 9.09
CA LEU A 35 1.18 8.86 10.06
C LEU A 35 0.16 9.65 10.89
N ASP A 36 0.43 9.78 12.19
CA ASP A 36 -0.31 10.70 13.06
C ASP A 36 0.12 12.17 12.82
N ARG A 37 -0.52 13.10 13.54
CA ARG A 37 -0.22 14.55 13.44
C ARG A 37 1.20 14.91 13.88
N ASP A 38 1.82 14.07 14.71
CA ASP A 38 3.20 14.22 15.17
C ASP A 38 4.19 13.48 14.25
N ARG A 39 3.74 13.05 13.07
CA ARG A 39 4.51 12.29 12.06
C ARG A 39 5.04 10.94 12.57
N ARG A 40 4.42 10.38 13.62
CA ARG A 40 4.73 9.03 14.07
C ARG A 40 3.87 8.02 13.32
N THR A 41 4.42 6.82 13.17
CA THR A 41 3.70 5.68 12.61
C THR A 41 3.87 4.46 13.51
N SER A 42 3.18 3.38 13.18
CA SER A 42 3.28 2.10 13.89
C SER A 42 2.95 0.97 12.94
N ALA A 43 3.31 -0.26 13.32
CA ALA A 43 2.93 -1.46 12.59
C ALA A 43 1.41 -1.51 12.31
N ARG A 44 0.60 -1.21 13.33
CA ARG A 44 -0.86 -1.16 13.24
C ARG A 44 -1.35 -0.09 12.25
N ALA A 45 -0.71 1.08 12.23
CA ALA A 45 -1.07 2.15 11.30
C ALA A 45 -0.77 1.77 9.84
N ILE A 46 0.37 1.12 9.60
CA ILE A 46 0.77 0.63 8.27
C ILE A 46 -0.22 -0.44 7.80
N GLU A 47 -0.47 -1.46 8.63
CA GLU A 47 -1.43 -2.53 8.31
C GLU A 47 -2.82 -1.96 8.00
N ALA A 48 -3.38 -1.13 8.89
CA ALA A 48 -4.70 -0.53 8.71
C ALA A 48 -4.77 0.31 7.43
N SER A 49 -3.71 1.06 7.12
CA SER A 49 -3.62 1.85 5.89
C SER A 49 -3.65 0.98 4.63
N VAL A 50 -2.92 -0.14 4.64
CA VAL A 50 -2.91 -1.09 3.52
C VAL A 50 -4.29 -1.71 3.34
N ARG A 51 -4.93 -2.18 4.41
CA ARG A 51 -6.29 -2.76 4.36
C ARG A 51 -7.32 -1.76 3.85
N SER A 52 -7.31 -0.53 4.37
CA SER A 52 -8.20 0.54 3.91
C SER A 52 -7.99 0.87 2.44
N ALA A 53 -6.74 0.89 1.98
CA ALA A 53 -6.45 1.13 0.57
C ALA A 53 -6.95 -0.02 -0.33
N MET A 54 -6.78 -1.28 0.10
CA MET A 54 -7.34 -2.44 -0.61
C MET A 54 -8.87 -2.40 -0.65
N ALA A 55 -9.53 -2.01 0.44
CA ALA A 55 -10.98 -1.82 0.47
C ALA A 55 -11.43 -0.76 -0.57
N ARG A 56 -10.78 0.41 -0.60
CA ARG A 56 -11.06 1.44 -1.61
C ARG A 56 -10.79 0.98 -3.04
N ALA A 57 -9.74 0.20 -3.27
CA ALA A 57 -9.45 -0.36 -4.59
C ALA A 57 -10.57 -1.31 -5.06
N ARG A 58 -11.12 -2.14 -4.17
CA ARG A 58 -12.27 -3.00 -4.49
C ARG A 58 -13.54 -2.18 -4.78
N GLU A 59 -13.83 -1.16 -3.98
CA GLU A 59 -14.97 -0.25 -4.22
C GLU A 59 -14.89 0.43 -5.60
N LEU A 60 -13.68 0.74 -6.07
CA LEU A 60 -13.44 1.33 -7.39
C LEU A 60 -13.52 0.32 -8.55
N GLY A 61 -13.58 -0.98 -8.26
CA GLY A 61 -13.58 -2.04 -9.27
C GLY A 61 -12.35 -2.01 -10.18
N VAL A 62 -11.17 -1.70 -9.63
CA VAL A 62 -9.92 -1.70 -10.40
C VAL A 62 -9.31 -3.10 -10.46
N ALA A 63 -8.64 -3.40 -11.57
CA ALA A 63 -7.86 -4.63 -11.74
C ALA A 63 -6.42 -4.52 -11.23
N SER A 64 -5.93 -3.30 -10.98
CA SER A 64 -4.58 -3.09 -10.46
C SER A 64 -4.48 -1.94 -9.48
N VAL A 65 -3.57 -2.06 -8.52
CA VAL A 65 -3.25 -1.05 -7.50
C VAL A 65 -1.75 -1.04 -7.22
N ALA A 66 -1.18 0.14 -6.99
CA ALA A 66 0.23 0.30 -6.65
C ALA A 66 0.40 0.87 -5.25
N PHE A 67 1.34 0.30 -4.47
CA PHE A 67 1.68 0.72 -3.12
C PHE A 67 3.13 1.20 -3.05
N PRO A 68 3.42 2.34 -2.37
CA PRO A 68 4.77 2.69 -1.98
C PRO A 68 5.20 1.93 -0.71
N ALA A 69 6.43 2.16 -0.25
CA ALA A 69 6.89 1.70 1.07
C ALA A 69 6.26 2.52 2.22
N LEU A 70 4.99 2.26 2.52
CA LEU A 70 4.20 2.99 3.53
C LEU A 70 4.86 2.95 4.92
N GLY A 71 4.75 4.06 5.67
CA GLY A 71 5.30 4.23 7.02
C GLY A 71 6.81 4.46 7.12
N THR A 72 7.58 4.26 6.05
CA THR A 72 9.06 4.30 6.16
C THR A 72 9.65 5.71 6.15
N GLY A 73 9.50 6.46 5.05
CA GLY A 73 10.18 7.75 4.82
C GLY A 73 10.04 8.77 5.95
N LEU A 74 8.99 9.59 5.95
CA LEU A 74 8.78 10.59 7.01
C LEU A 74 8.44 9.96 8.37
N GLY A 75 7.87 8.76 8.38
CA GLY A 75 7.45 8.07 9.61
C GLY A 75 8.60 7.38 10.36
N GLY A 76 9.76 7.21 9.71
CA GLY A 76 10.94 6.58 10.28
C GLY A 76 10.78 5.09 10.62
N PHE A 77 9.71 4.42 10.16
CA PHE A 77 9.51 3.02 10.49
C PHE A 77 10.57 2.14 9.81
N PRO A 78 11.12 1.12 10.52
CA PRO A 78 12.12 0.23 9.93
C PRO A 78 11.62 -0.40 8.62
N LEU A 79 12.39 -0.20 7.56
CA LEU A 79 12.01 -0.56 6.19
C LEU A 79 11.72 -2.06 6.04
N SER A 80 12.54 -2.93 6.65
CA SER A 80 12.33 -4.38 6.63
C SER A 80 11.03 -4.80 7.31
N GLU A 81 10.68 -4.16 8.43
CA GLU A 81 9.44 -4.44 9.15
C GLU A 81 8.21 -3.92 8.39
N ALA A 82 8.28 -2.70 7.84
CA ALA A 82 7.22 -2.16 6.99
C ALA A 82 6.97 -3.07 5.76
N ALA A 83 8.03 -3.58 5.14
CA ALA A 83 7.95 -4.50 4.02
C ALA A 83 7.25 -5.81 4.41
N ALA A 84 7.67 -6.42 5.53
CA ALA A 84 7.05 -7.65 6.04
C ALA A 84 5.56 -7.47 6.33
N ILE A 85 5.19 -6.39 7.04
CA ILE A 85 3.78 -6.07 7.35
C ILE A 85 2.98 -5.87 6.06
N THR A 86 3.48 -5.01 5.16
CA THR A 86 2.77 -4.70 3.91
C THR A 86 2.54 -5.94 3.06
N VAL A 87 3.56 -6.79 2.87
CA VAL A 87 3.45 -8.01 2.07
C VAL A 87 2.52 -9.03 2.72
N ALA A 88 2.60 -9.22 4.04
CA ALA A 88 1.70 -10.12 4.76
C ALA A 88 0.24 -9.66 4.63
N THR A 89 -0.03 -8.38 4.88
CA THR A 89 -1.38 -7.81 4.76
C THR A 89 -1.91 -7.93 3.33
N LEU A 90 -1.10 -7.66 2.31
CA LEU A 90 -1.52 -7.81 0.91
C LEU A 90 -1.85 -9.26 0.56
N ARG A 91 -1.09 -10.23 1.07
CA ARG A 91 -1.39 -11.66 0.88
C ARG A 91 -2.72 -12.03 1.50
N ASP A 92 -2.99 -11.58 2.73
CA ASP A 92 -4.28 -11.81 3.41
C ASP A 92 -5.44 -11.20 2.61
N GLU A 93 -5.28 -9.97 2.13
CA GLU A 93 -6.29 -9.26 1.34
C GLU A 93 -6.55 -9.92 -0.03
N LEU A 94 -5.58 -10.68 -0.57
CA LEU A 94 -5.67 -11.35 -1.86
C LEU A 94 -6.02 -12.85 -1.76
N ALA A 95 -6.15 -13.42 -0.56
CA ALA A 95 -6.43 -14.84 -0.37
C ALA A 95 -7.84 -15.28 -0.82
N GLY A 96 -8.73 -14.34 -1.16
CA GLY A 96 -10.10 -14.59 -1.63
C GLY A 96 -10.35 -14.13 -3.06
N LEU A 97 -11.61 -14.25 -3.50
CA LEU A 97 -12.05 -13.69 -4.78
C LEU A 97 -11.87 -12.17 -4.76
N SER A 98 -11.05 -11.68 -5.69
CA SER A 98 -10.71 -10.27 -5.81
C SER A 98 -10.80 -9.86 -7.27
N THR A 99 -11.32 -8.65 -7.54
CA THR A 99 -11.22 -8.04 -8.87
C THR A 99 -9.81 -7.53 -9.17
N ILE A 100 -8.95 -7.47 -8.16
CA ILE A 100 -7.57 -7.00 -8.29
C ILE A 100 -6.71 -8.18 -8.78
N GLU A 101 -6.23 -8.05 -10.01
CA GLU A 101 -5.34 -9.00 -10.70
C GLU A 101 -3.86 -8.71 -10.43
N HIS A 102 -3.51 -7.43 -10.20
CA HIS A 102 -2.13 -7.00 -9.99
C HIS A 102 -1.98 -6.04 -8.82
N VAL A 103 -1.05 -6.35 -7.91
CA VAL A 103 -0.53 -5.41 -6.92
C VAL A 103 0.92 -5.11 -7.23
N ILE A 104 1.24 -3.83 -7.37
CA ILE A 104 2.58 -3.34 -7.72
C ILE A 104 3.20 -2.66 -6.50
N LEU A 105 4.41 -3.08 -6.12
CA LEU A 105 5.19 -2.38 -5.10
C LEU A 105 6.10 -1.34 -5.79
N ALA A 106 5.68 -0.08 -5.78
CA ALA A 106 6.37 1.04 -6.42
C ALA A 106 7.45 1.60 -5.48
N LEU A 107 8.62 0.97 -5.49
CA LEU A 107 9.69 1.21 -4.52
C LEU A 107 10.78 2.12 -5.08
N ARG A 108 11.25 3.06 -4.25
CA ARG A 108 12.35 3.98 -4.60
C ARG A 108 13.66 3.50 -3.98
N GLY A 109 14.63 3.17 -4.82
CA GLY A 109 15.99 2.81 -4.41
C GLY A 109 16.18 1.33 -4.09
N ALA A 110 17.45 0.91 -4.12
CA ALA A 110 17.82 -0.50 -4.02
C ALA A 110 17.56 -1.11 -2.63
N GLU A 111 17.60 -0.30 -1.57
CA GLU A 111 17.34 -0.77 -0.21
C GLU A 111 15.87 -1.18 -0.03
N ALA A 112 14.94 -0.33 -0.45
CA ALA A 112 13.51 -0.64 -0.42
C ALA A 112 13.19 -1.84 -1.30
N TYR A 113 13.77 -1.90 -2.51
CA TYR A 113 13.62 -3.06 -3.39
C TYR A 113 14.02 -4.37 -2.69
N ARG A 114 15.23 -4.44 -2.12
CA ARG A 114 15.73 -5.65 -1.43
C ARG A 114 14.87 -6.03 -0.22
N ALA A 115 14.41 -5.05 0.55
CA ALA A 115 13.59 -5.32 1.73
C ALA A 115 12.25 -5.98 1.35
N PHE A 116 11.57 -5.45 0.32
CA PHE A 116 10.32 -6.02 -0.16
C PHE A 116 10.51 -7.33 -0.93
N GLU A 117 11.60 -7.46 -1.71
CA GLU A 117 11.98 -8.72 -2.36
C GLU A 117 12.17 -9.85 -1.33
N ALA A 118 12.87 -9.58 -0.22
CA ALA A 118 13.04 -10.53 0.87
C ALA A 118 11.70 -10.89 1.54
N ALA A 119 10.83 -9.89 1.79
CA ALA A 119 9.51 -10.11 2.38
C ALA A 119 8.61 -10.99 1.49
N MET A 120 8.66 -10.83 0.16
CA MET A 120 7.91 -11.69 -0.77
C MET A 120 8.53 -13.07 -0.96
N SER A 121 9.85 -13.20 -0.82
CA SER A 121 10.53 -14.50 -0.92
C SER A 121 10.31 -15.36 0.31
N THR A 122 9.90 -14.77 1.43
CA THR A 122 9.51 -15.51 2.63
C THR A 122 8.19 -16.23 2.34
N PRO A 123 8.14 -17.57 2.36
CA PRO A 123 6.90 -18.30 2.17
C PRO A 123 5.93 -17.89 3.27
N ALA A 124 4.72 -17.51 2.89
CA ALA A 124 3.62 -17.55 3.84
C ALA A 124 3.59 -18.95 4.47
N LEU A 125 3.12 -19.08 5.71
CA LEU A 125 2.70 -20.37 6.23
C LEU A 125 1.39 -20.82 5.50
N VAL A 126 1.51 -21.03 4.17
CA VAL A 126 0.85 -21.86 3.10
C VAL A 126 -0.70 -21.88 2.96
N PRO A 127 -1.32 -22.04 1.75
CA PRO A 127 -0.80 -22.22 0.36
C PRO A 127 -1.21 -21.20 -0.74
N ALA A 128 -0.56 -21.30 -1.91
CA ALA A 128 -0.46 -20.41 -3.09
C ALA A 128 -1.50 -20.66 -4.23
N PRO A 129 -1.48 -19.97 -5.41
CA PRO A 129 -0.68 -18.80 -5.83
C PRO A 129 -1.50 -17.63 -6.45
N VAL A 130 -1.07 -16.39 -6.17
CA VAL A 130 -1.30 -15.24 -7.08
C VAL A 130 0.07 -14.58 -7.31
N ALA A 131 0.42 -14.33 -8.56
CA ALA A 131 1.70 -13.74 -8.92
C ALA A 131 1.76 -12.26 -8.50
N VAL A 132 2.78 -11.90 -7.74
CA VAL A 132 3.10 -10.50 -7.40
C VAL A 132 4.34 -10.10 -8.18
N ASP A 133 4.21 -9.10 -9.06
CA ASP A 133 5.26 -8.64 -9.96
C ASP A 133 5.86 -7.32 -9.44
N VAL A 134 7.17 -7.25 -9.25
CA VAL A 134 7.87 -6.05 -8.76
C VAL A 134 8.45 -5.30 -9.94
N ARG A 135 8.07 -4.04 -10.11
CA ARG A 135 8.65 -3.16 -11.12
C ARG A 135 9.26 -1.95 -10.47
N ALA A 136 10.56 -1.75 -10.71
CA ALA A 136 11.25 -0.52 -10.34
C ALA A 136 10.74 0.63 -11.23
N ALA A 137 10.21 1.69 -10.62
CA ALA A 137 9.95 2.94 -11.33
C ALA A 137 11.29 3.63 -11.63
N ARG A 138 11.55 3.92 -12.91
CA ARG A 138 12.73 4.66 -13.37
C ARG A 138 12.62 6.14 -13.03
#